data_AF-A0AAV7XZN8-F1
#
_entry.id   AF-A0AAV7XZN8-F1
#
_cell.length_a   1.000
_cell.length_b   1.000
_cell.length_c   1.000
_cell.angle_alpha   90.00
_cell.angle_beta   90.00
_cell.angle_gamma   90.00
#
_symmetry.space_group_name_H-M   'P 1'
#
loop_
_entity.id
_entity.type
_entity.pdbx_description
1 polymer ?
#
loop_
_entity_poly.entity_id
_entity_poly.type
_entity_poly.pdbx_seq_one_letter_code
_entity_poly.pdbx_strand_id
1 'polypeptide(L)'
;MLCLHPGFTTEARPRDCLPKGFPDSIPGTCHFVQHYCHPELPAAAPLADHVEAGRRELGIGPEYGDDRHAAAEAAAAPTAEL
;
A
#
# COMPACT_ATOMS: atom_id res chain seq x y z
N MET A 1 -4.93 7.01 11.20
CA MET A 1 -4.42 5.69 11.58
C MET A 1 -5.15 4.65 10.74
N LEU A 2 -4.46 3.71 10.08
CA LEU A 2 -5.10 2.76 9.14
C LEU A 2 -6.17 1.88 9.82
N CYS A 3 -6.04 1.59 11.12
CA CYS A 3 -7.08 0.90 11.90
C CYS A 3 -8.40 1.68 12.05
N LEU A 4 -8.43 2.97 11.71
CA LEU A 4 -9.67 3.77 11.66
C LEU A 4 -10.32 3.71 10.27
N HIS A 5 -9.62 3.18 9.26
CA HIS A 5 -10.16 3.05 7.92
C HIS A 5 -10.78 1.66 7.79
N PRO A 6 -12.08 1.56 7.44
CA PRO A 6 -12.73 0.28 7.28
C PRO A 6 -12.03 -0.55 6.20
N GLY A 7 -12.02 -1.87 6.39
CA GLY A 7 -11.44 -2.83 5.44
C GLY A 7 -10.00 -3.24 5.74
N PHE A 8 -9.23 -2.49 6.53
CA PHE A 8 -7.86 -2.90 6.90
C PHE A 8 -7.85 -3.76 8.17
N THR A 9 -7.14 -4.88 8.10
CA THR A 9 -6.77 -5.68 9.28
C THR A 9 -5.32 -5.41 9.64
N THR A 10 -5.06 -5.02 10.88
CA THR A 10 -3.70 -4.68 11.35
C THR A 10 -3.33 -5.40 12.63
N GLU A 11 -2.05 -5.68 12.81
CA GLU A 11 -1.49 -6.26 14.03
C GLU A 11 -0.53 -5.27 14.69
N ALA A 12 -0.78 -4.93 15.96
CA ALA A 12 0.06 -4.01 16.72
C ALA A 12 1.39 -4.64 17.11
N ARG A 13 2.47 -3.86 17.04
CA ARG A 13 3.80 -4.25 17.50
C ARG A 13 4.14 -3.59 18.83
N PRO A 14 5.08 -4.14 19.62
CA PRO A 14 5.64 -3.43 20.77
C PRO A 14 6.25 -2.08 20.37
N ARG A 15 6.17 -1.07 21.26
CA ARG A 15 6.61 0.31 20.97
C ARG A 15 8.11 0.43 20.70
N ASP A 16 8.92 -0.47 21.24
CA ASP A 16 10.36 -0.56 21.00
C ASP A 16 10.72 -0.93 19.55
N CYS A 17 9.75 -1.42 18.77
CA CYS A 17 9.89 -1.66 17.34
C CYS A 17 9.77 -0.39 16.49
N LEU A 18 9.49 0.77 17.11
CA LEU A 18 9.56 2.05 16.43
C LEU A 18 11.02 2.42 16.08
N PRO A 19 11.25 3.22 15.03
CA PRO A 19 12.59 3.65 14.67
C PRO A 19 13.31 4.35 15.83
N LYS A 20 14.63 4.14 15.94
CA LYS A 20 15.44 4.85 16.94
C LYS A 20 15.30 6.37 16.75
N GLY A 21 15.00 7.07 17.84
CA GLY A 21 14.76 8.52 17.82
C GLY A 21 13.32 8.93 17.47
N PHE A 22 12.40 7.97 17.36
CA PHE A 22 10.97 8.30 17.26
C PHE A 22 10.50 9.09 18.51
N PRO A 23 9.80 10.22 18.36
CA PRO A 23 9.45 11.07 19.50
C PRO A 23 8.59 10.38 20.56
N ASP A 24 9.00 10.47 21.83
CA ASP A 24 8.27 9.90 22.96
C ASP A 24 6.92 10.59 23.22
N SER A 25 6.81 11.86 22.83
CA SER A 25 5.57 12.63 22.94
C SER A 25 4.46 12.13 22.01
N ILE A 26 4.79 11.36 20.96
CA ILE A 26 3.80 10.80 20.04
C ILE A 26 3.36 9.43 20.56
N PRO A 27 2.09 9.27 20.97
CA PRO A 27 1.59 8.01 21.52
C PRO A 27 1.43 6.93 20.44
N GLY A 28 1.28 5.68 20.88
CA GLY A 28 1.01 4.54 20.00
C GLY A 28 2.24 3.71 19.64
N THR A 29 2.11 2.92 18.57
CA THR A 29 3.12 1.97 18.09
C THR A 29 3.02 1.77 16.58
N CYS A 30 3.96 1.02 15.99
CA CYS A 30 3.86 0.56 14.60
C CYS A 30 2.99 -0.70 14.49
N HIS A 31 2.49 -0.95 13.29
CA HIS A 31 1.59 -2.06 13.01
C HIS A 31 2.03 -2.77 11.73
N PHE A 32 1.84 -4.08 11.65
CA PHE A 32 1.78 -4.78 10.38
C PHE A 32 0.40 -4.62 9.77
N VAL A 33 0.33 -4.40 8.46
CA VAL A 33 -0.91 -4.46 7.69
C VAL A 33 -1.04 -5.88 7.15
N GLN A 34 -2.03 -6.61 7.65
CA GLN A 34 -2.17 -8.04 7.36
C GLN A 34 -3.09 -8.30 6.16
N HIS A 35 -4.14 -7.50 6.02
CA HIS A 35 -5.14 -7.69 4.97
C HIS A 35 -5.90 -6.40 4.65
N TYR A 36 -6.52 -6.37 3.47
CA TYR A 36 -7.38 -5.28 3.02
C TYR A 36 -8.60 -5.85 2.26
N CYS A 37 -9.79 -5.40 2.65
CA CYS A 37 -11.05 -5.68 1.97
C CYS A 37 -11.66 -4.37 1.44
N HIS A 38 -11.65 -4.22 0.12
CA HIS A 38 -12.33 -3.13 -0.57
C HIS A 38 -13.86 -3.21 -0.37
N PRO A 39 -14.55 -2.10 -0.05
CA PRO A 39 -15.97 -2.11 0.32
C PRO A 39 -16.92 -2.54 -0.80
N GLU A 40 -16.52 -2.36 -2.05
CA GLU A 40 -17.34 -2.71 -3.23
C GLU A 40 -17.13 -4.15 -3.73
N LEU A 41 -16.20 -4.90 -3.12
CA LEU A 41 -15.89 -6.26 -3.52
C LEU A 41 -16.33 -7.27 -2.45
N PRO A 42 -16.74 -8.49 -2.84
CA PRO A 42 -17.03 -9.56 -1.87
C PRO A 42 -15.81 -9.83 -0.98
N ALA A 43 -16.01 -10.01 0.32
CA ALA A 43 -14.91 -10.29 1.25
C ALA A 43 -14.14 -11.61 0.97
N ALA A 44 -14.71 -12.48 0.14
CA ALA A 44 -14.07 -13.72 -0.32
C ALA A 44 -13.22 -13.53 -1.60
N ALA A 45 -13.21 -12.32 -2.17
CA ALA A 45 -12.39 -12.04 -3.34
C ALA A 45 -10.89 -12.09 -2.95
N PRO A 46 -10.01 -12.42 -3.91
CA PRO A 46 -8.57 -12.38 -3.69
C PRO A 46 -8.08 -11.01 -3.19
N LEU A 47 -7.09 -11.00 -2.28
CA LEU A 47 -6.46 -9.77 -1.79
C LEU A 47 -5.96 -8.86 -2.93
N ALA A 48 -5.38 -9.46 -3.97
CA ALA A 48 -4.88 -8.72 -5.12
C ALA A 48 -5.97 -7.88 -5.79
N ASP A 49 -7.19 -8.41 -5.89
CA ASP A 49 -8.33 -7.70 -6.50
C ASP A 49 -8.79 -6.54 -5.62
N HIS A 50 -8.82 -6.73 -4.30
CA HIS A 50 -9.11 -5.65 -3.36
C HIS A 50 -8.09 -4.51 -3.45
N VAL A 51 -6.79 -4.84 -3.47
CA VAL A 51 -5.72 -3.84 -3.60
C VAL A 51 -5.80 -3.12 -4.94
N GLU A 52 -6.01 -3.84 -6.03
CA GLU A 52 -6.12 -3.27 -7.37
C GLU A 52 -7.33 -2.34 -7.51
N ALA A 53 -8.48 -2.70 -6.93
CA ALA A 53 -9.65 -1.84 -6.90
C ALA A 53 -9.36 -0.51 -6.17
N GLY A 54 -8.78 -0.59 -4.97
CA GLY A 54 -8.40 0.62 -4.21
C GLY A 54 -7.33 1.45 -4.93
N ARG A 55 -6.34 0.78 -5.57
CA ARG A 55 -5.31 1.44 -6.38
C ARG A 55 -5.94 2.26 -7.52
N ARG A 56 -6.89 1.68 -8.25
CA ARG A 56 -7.61 2.35 -9.35
C ARG A 56 -8.48 3.50 -8.85
N GLU A 57 -9.21 3.31 -7.75
CA GLU A 57 -10.05 4.35 -7.15
C GLU A 57 -9.21 5.59 -6.78
N LEU A 58 -8.01 5.36 -6.23
CA LEU A 58 -7.10 6.41 -5.83
C LEU A 58 -6.29 7.02 -6.99
N GLY A 59 -6.42 6.48 -8.20
CA GLY A 59 -5.63 6.92 -9.35
C GLY A 59 -4.13 6.72 -9.17
N ILE A 60 -3.72 5.64 -8.49
CA ILE A 60 -2.30 5.32 -8.24
C ILE A 60 -1.82 4.40 -9.36
N GLY A 61 -0.95 4.86 -10.26
CA GLY A 61 -0.37 4.00 -11.29
C GLY A 61 0.06 4.75 -12.54
N PRO A 62 0.81 4.10 -13.43
CA PRO A 62 1.37 4.73 -14.64
C PRO A 62 0.29 5.31 -15.56
N GLU A 63 -0.93 4.76 -15.53
CA GLU A 63 -2.07 5.21 -16.32
C GLU A 63 -2.72 6.52 -15.80
N TYR A 64 -2.40 6.95 -14.58
CA TYR A 64 -2.97 8.15 -13.94
C TYR A 64 -1.98 9.32 -13.83
N GLY A 65 -0.72 9.11 -14.23
CA GLY A 65 0.25 10.15 -14.58
C GLY A 65 0.72 11.09 -13.46
N ASP A 66 1.69 10.68 -12.64
CA ASP A 66 2.76 11.55 -12.11
C ASP A 66 3.98 10.75 -11.61
N ASP A 67 4.43 9.77 -12.38
CA ASP A 67 5.65 9.03 -12.06
C ASP A 67 6.80 9.49 -12.95
N ARG A 68 7.52 10.55 -12.55
CA ARG A 68 8.82 10.89 -13.14
C ARG A 68 9.84 9.75 -13.01
N HIS A 69 9.54 8.71 -12.23
CA HIS A 69 10.35 7.50 -12.04
C HIS A 69 9.92 6.31 -12.93
N ALA A 70 8.64 6.14 -13.25
CA ALA A 70 8.17 5.03 -14.10
C ALA A 70 8.67 5.15 -15.55
N ALA A 71 8.87 6.39 -16.02
CA ALA A 71 9.47 6.65 -17.32
C ALA A 71 10.91 6.09 -17.45
N ALA A 72 11.63 5.91 -16.34
CA ALA A 72 13.01 5.42 -16.34
C ALA A 72 13.11 3.89 -16.52
N GLU A 73 12.16 3.11 -15.99
CA GLU A 73 12.15 1.65 -16.17
C GLU A 73 11.65 1.24 -17.57
N ALA A 74 10.65 1.94 -18.12
CA ALA A 74 10.15 1.65 -19.46
C ALA A 74 11.19 1.91 -20.57
N ALA A 75 12.15 2.81 -20.33
CA ALA A 75 13.25 3.09 -21.26
C ALA A 75 14.42 2.09 -21.17
N ALA A 76 14.44 1.21 -20.17
CA ALA A 76 15.56 0.31 -19.88
C ALA A 76 15.32 -1.15 -20.32
N ALA A 77 14.13 -1.50 -20.80
CA ALA A 77 13.86 -2.84 -21.32
C ALA A 77 14.48 -2.99 -22.72
N PRO A 78 15.44 -3.92 -22.93
CA PRO A 78 16.03 -4.14 -24.25
C PRO A 78 14.94 -4.71 -25.17
N THR A 79 14.72 -4.04 -26.30
CA THR A 79 13.90 -4.54 -27.39
C THR A 79 14.58 -5.79 -27.92
N ALA A 80 14.04 -6.97 -27.61
CA ALA A 80 14.48 -8.21 -28.21
C ALA A 80 14.09 -8.17 -29.70
N GLU A 81 15.06 -7.85 -30.55
CA GLU A 81 14.95 -7.99 -32.01
C GLU A 81 14.89 -9.49 -32.38
N LEU A 82 14.02 -9.77 -33.36
CA LEU A 82 13.76 -11.08 -33.98
C LEU A 82 14.86 -11.49 -34.96
#